data_AF-A0A7J3TXP1-F1
#
_entry.id   AF-A0A7J3TXP1-F1
#
_cell.length_a   1.000
_cell.length_b   1.000
_cell.length_c   1.000
_cell.angle_alpha   90.00
_cell.angle_beta   90.00
_cell.angle_gamma   90.00
#
_symmetry.space_group_name_H-M   'P 1'
#
loop_
_entity.id
_entity.type
_entity.pdbx_description
1 polymer ?
#
loop_
_entity_poly.entity_id
_entity_poly.type
_entity_poly.pdbx_seq_one_letter_code
_entity_poly.pdbx_strand_id
1 'polypeptide(L)'
;MTHLKLPKTSQVFHTFKPLSTPNELDDPDELHIAINTYKGCPYKCVYCYIYGYTRALDIENPSTKTLFRRRFKRDLEALEKLNFSKCTMYISPSCEPLYPELEKKYGNTL
;
A
#
# COMPACT_ATOMS: atom_id res chain seq x y z
N MET A 1 -8.51 24.38 6.56
CA MET A 1 -7.84 23.26 5.89
C MET A 1 -8.48 21.97 6.35
N THR A 2 -9.34 21.40 5.52
CA THR A 2 -10.17 20.24 5.86
C THR A 2 -9.29 18.99 5.72
N HIS A 3 -8.97 18.32 6.82
CA HIS A 3 -8.25 17.05 6.78
C HIS A 3 -9.08 16.01 5.99
N LEU A 4 -8.78 15.85 4.70
CA LEU A 4 -9.36 14.82 3.86
C LEU A 4 -8.84 13.47 4.35
N LYS A 5 -9.69 12.79 5.13
CA LYS A 5 -9.45 11.41 5.53
C LYS A 5 -9.87 10.52 4.38
N LEU A 6 -8.94 9.68 3.90
CA LEU A 6 -9.31 8.54 3.06
C LEU A 6 -10.48 7.79 3.72
N PRO A 7 -11.41 7.22 2.93
CA PRO A 7 -12.48 6.42 3.49
C PRO A 7 -11.88 5.39 4.47
N LYS A 8 -12.39 5.33 5.71
CA LYS A 8 -11.95 4.40 6.78
C LYS A 8 -11.93 2.92 6.33
N THR A 9 -12.50 2.61 5.17
CA THR A 9 -12.66 1.28 4.57
C THR A 9 -11.59 0.91 3.55
N SER A 10 -10.66 1.81 3.17
CA SER A 10 -9.56 1.43 2.27
C SER A 10 -8.58 0.52 3.02
N GLN A 11 -8.46 -0.72 2.55
CA GLN A 11 -7.56 -1.73 3.12
C GLN A 11 -6.30 -1.97 2.25
N VAL A 12 -6.27 -1.33 1.07
CA VAL A 12 -5.24 -1.53 0.05
C VAL A 12 -4.38 -0.27 -0.10
N PHE A 13 -5.01 0.91 -0.17
CA PHE A 13 -4.27 2.17 -0.12
C PHE A 13 -4.07 2.65 1.30
N HIS A 14 -2.89 3.16 1.55
CA HIS A 14 -2.55 3.89 2.76
C HIS A 14 -2.02 5.26 2.33
N THR A 15 -2.33 6.31 3.08
CA THR A 15 -1.64 7.59 2.87
C THR A 15 -0.15 7.35 3.10
N PHE A 16 0.66 7.69 2.10
CA PHE A 16 2.10 7.52 2.21
C PHE A 16 2.61 8.54 3.23
N LYS A 17 3.21 8.06 4.32
CA LYS A 17 3.91 8.88 5.32
C LYS A 17 5.28 8.26 5.58
N PRO A 18 6.29 8.59 4.76
CA PRO A 18 7.64 8.14 5.03
C PRO A 18 8.13 8.91 6.26
N LEU A 19 8.05 8.29 7.44
CA LEU A 19 8.51 8.86 8.71
C LEU A 19 7.88 10.22 9.09
N SER A 20 6.86 10.69 8.38
CA SER A 20 6.24 11.99 8.62
C SER A 20 5.19 11.95 9.72
N THR A 21 5.15 13.02 10.50
CA THR A 21 4.09 13.30 11.46
C THR A 21 2.72 13.25 10.76
N PRO A 22 1.63 12.85 11.44
CA PRO A 22 0.37 12.47 10.79
C PRO A 22 -0.36 13.55 9.97
N ASN A 23 0.16 14.76 9.74
CA ASN A 23 -0.64 15.92 9.36
C ASN A 23 -0.16 16.78 8.18
N GLU A 24 0.88 16.42 7.44
CA GLU A 24 1.33 17.22 6.29
C GLU A 24 1.14 16.45 4.98
N LEU A 25 0.24 16.93 4.13
CA LEU A 25 0.27 16.70 2.69
C LEU A 25 1.16 17.82 2.14
N ASP A 26 2.26 17.47 1.46
CA ASP A 26 3.25 18.44 0.95
C ASP A 26 2.67 19.37 -0.13
N ASP A 27 1.57 18.96 -0.78
CA ASP A 27 0.80 19.76 -1.73
C ASP A 27 -0.71 19.44 -1.57
N PRO A 28 -1.60 20.45 -1.37
CA PRO A 28 -3.04 20.23 -1.29
C PRO A 28 -3.68 19.69 -2.59
N ASP A 29 -2.99 19.83 -3.73
CA ASP A 29 -3.47 19.38 -5.05
C ASP A 29 -2.87 18.04 -5.51
N GLU A 30 -1.90 17.50 -4.76
CA GLU A 30 -1.24 16.22 -5.06
C GLU A 30 -1.58 15.16 -4.00
N LEU A 31 -2.10 14.02 -4.47
CA LEU A 31 -2.41 12.90 -3.60
C LEU A 31 -1.29 11.85 -3.62
N HIS A 32 -0.69 11.56 -2.47
CA HIS A 32 0.30 10.50 -2.31
C HIS A 32 -0.30 9.24 -1.65
N ILE A 33 -0.37 8.15 -2.40
CA ILE A 33 -0.90 6.86 -1.93
C ILE A 33 0.13 5.75 -2.04
N ALA A 34 0.13 4.83 -1.08
CA ALA A 34 0.96 3.64 -1.13
C ALA A 34 0.10 2.37 -1.20
N ILE A 35 0.51 1.41 -2.02
CA ILE A 35 -0.19 0.15 -2.30
C ILE A 35 0.68 -1.01 -1.85
N ASN A 36 0.13 -1.87 -1.00
CA ASN A 36 0.74 -3.17 -0.74
C ASN A 36 0.03 -4.25 -1.55
N THR A 37 0.70 -4.77 -2.58
CA THR A 37 0.20 -5.84 -3.47
C THR A 37 0.15 -7.19 -2.75
N TYR A 38 1.09 -7.41 -1.83
CA TYR A 38 1.20 -8.60 -0.99
C TYR A 38 1.32 -8.27 0.50
N LYS A 39 1.38 -9.33 1.32
CA LYS A 39 1.66 -9.29 2.75
C LYS A 39 2.98 -10.00 3.01
N GLY A 40 3.84 -9.36 3.80
CA GLY A 40 5.14 -9.89 4.17
C GLY A 40 6.20 -9.81 3.06
N CYS A 41 7.42 -10.15 3.42
CA CYS A 41 8.57 -10.18 2.51
C CYS A 41 9.54 -11.30 2.94
N PRO A 42 9.95 -12.20 2.01
CA PRO A 42 10.77 -13.36 2.34
C PRO A 42 12.27 -13.05 2.48
N TYR A 43 12.73 -11.87 2.04
CA TYR A 43 14.16 -11.58 1.83
C TYR A 43 14.95 -11.25 3.10
N LYS A 44 14.31 -11.11 4.27
CA LYS A 44 14.96 -10.97 5.59
C LYS A 44 16.07 -9.91 5.64
N CYS A 45 15.90 -8.80 4.91
CA CYS A 45 16.89 -7.73 4.89
C CYS A 45 17.09 -7.16 6.30
N VAL A 46 18.33 -7.13 6.78
CA VAL A 46 18.70 -6.78 8.16
C VAL A 46 18.18 -5.40 8.58
N TYR A 47 18.07 -4.47 7.64
CA TYR A 47 17.64 -3.09 7.86
C TYR A 47 16.15 -2.85 7.61
N CYS A 48 15.36 -3.89 7.30
CA CYS A 48 13.98 -3.69 6.89
C CYS A 48 13.07 -3.35 8.08
N TYR A 49 12.52 -2.14 8.08
CA TYR A 49 11.63 -1.66 9.12
C TYR A 49 10.33 -2.49 9.26
N ILE A 50 9.94 -3.22 8.21
CA ILE A 50 8.73 -4.05 8.20
C ILE A 50 8.74 -5.14 9.28
N TYR A 51 9.93 -5.60 9.70
CA TYR A 51 10.08 -6.62 10.75
C TYR A 51 9.65 -6.12 12.13
N GLY A 52 9.62 -4.79 12.34
CA GLY A 52 9.17 -4.20 13.60
C GLY A 52 7.65 -4.20 13.81
N TYR A 53 6.85 -4.40 12.76
CA TYR A 53 5.38 -4.31 12.85
C TYR A 53 4.60 -5.33 12.02
N THR A 54 5.26 -6.14 11.19
CA THR A 54 4.61 -7.22 10.43
C THR A 54 4.58 -8.50 11.26
N ARG A 55 3.47 -9.24 11.22
CA ARG A 55 3.35 -10.51 11.94
C ARG A 55 4.40 -11.50 11.43
N ALA A 56 5.07 -12.21 12.35
CA ALA A 56 6.07 -13.22 12.02
C ALA A 56 5.55 -14.24 10.98
N LEU A 57 4.29 -14.67 11.11
CA LEU A 57 3.67 -15.60 10.16
C LEU A 57 3.60 -15.06 8.73
N ASP A 58 3.32 -13.76 8.55
CA ASP A 58 3.26 -13.13 7.22
C ASP A 58 4.67 -12.94 6.65
N ILE A 59 5.68 -12.75 7.51
CA ILE A 59 7.09 -12.72 7.10
C ILE A 59 7.57 -14.09 6.61
N GLU A 60 7.27 -15.14 7.37
CA GLU A 60 7.66 -16.51 7.03
C GLU A 60 6.90 -17.05 5.82
N ASN A 61 5.63 -16.65 5.68
CA ASN A 61 4.75 -17.11 4.61
C ASN A 61 4.10 -15.91 3.89
N PRO A 62 4.86 -15.21 3.02
CA PRO A 62 4.31 -14.12 2.24
C PRO A 62 3.10 -14.57 1.40
N SER A 63 2.08 -13.73 1.33
CA SER A 63 0.80 -14.10 0.70
C SER A 63 0.07 -12.91 0.09
N THR A 64 -0.92 -13.19 -0.76
CA THR A 64 -1.80 -12.16 -1.30
C THR A 64 -2.77 -11.61 -0.26
N LYS A 65 -3.13 -10.33 -0.37
CA LYS A 65 -4.26 -9.80 0.38
C LYS A 65 -5.55 -10.44 -0.12
N THR A 66 -6.41 -10.89 0.79
CA THR A 66 -7.72 -11.45 0.44
C THR A 66 -8.49 -10.49 -0.45
N LEU A 67 -8.94 -10.97 -1.61
CA LEU A 67 -9.72 -10.20 -2.59
C LEU A 67 -9.00 -8.92 -3.07
N PHE A 68 -7.66 -8.95 -3.17
CA PHE A 68 -6.82 -7.81 -3.54
C PHE A 68 -7.38 -7.03 -4.74
N ARG A 69 -7.51 -7.67 -5.92
CA ARG A 69 -7.98 -7.00 -7.15
C ARG A 69 -9.35 -6.32 -6.99
N ARG A 70 -10.29 -6.99 -6.32
CA ARG A 70 -11.64 -6.43 -6.05
C ARG A 70 -11.56 -5.19 -5.16
N ARG A 71 -10.74 -5.25 -4.11
CA ARG A 71 -10.55 -4.13 -3.17
C ARG A 71 -9.78 -2.98 -3.80
N PHE A 72 -8.77 -3.29 -4.60
CA PHE A 72 -7.99 -2.32 -5.37
C PHE A 72 -8.90 -1.54 -6.34
N LYS A 73 -9.72 -2.23 -7.13
CA LYS A 73 -10.71 -1.59 -8.03
C LYS A 73 -11.67 -0.68 -7.26
N ARG A 74 -12.28 -1.18 -6.19
CA ARG A 74 -13.17 -0.38 -5.33
C ARG A 74 -12.48 0.87 -4.80
N ASP A 75 -11.23 0.74 -4.37
CA ASP A 75 -10.52 1.86 -3.79
C ASP A 75 -10.09 2.87 -4.88
N LEU A 76 -9.74 2.43 -6.10
CA LEU A 76 -9.52 3.31 -7.25
C LEU A 76 -10.78 4.12 -7.60
N GLU A 77 -11.93 3.46 -7.67
CA GLU A 77 -13.23 4.13 -7.91
C GLU A 77 -13.56 5.16 -6.81
N ALA A 78 -13.09 4.94 -5.58
CA ALA A 78 -13.23 5.91 -4.49
C ALA A 78 -12.27 7.09 -4.65
N LEU A 79 -11.05 6.85 -5.14
CA LEU A 79 -10.06 7.89 -5.39
C LEU A 79 -10.45 8.81 -6.56
N GLU A 80 -11.01 8.26 -7.63
CA GLU A 80 -11.49 9.04 -8.78
C GLU A 80 -12.51 10.11 -8.37
N LYS A 81 -13.32 9.84 -7.33
CA LYS A 81 -14.33 10.78 -6.81
C LYS A 81 -13.74 11.95 -6.03
N LEU A 82 -12.46 11.91 -5.69
CA LEU A 82 -11.80 12.96 -4.89
C LEU A 82 -11.32 14.15 -5.73
N ASN A 83 -11.44 14.10 -7.07
CA ASN A 83 -11.11 15.19 -8.00
C ASN A 83 -9.69 15.78 -7.83
N PHE A 84 -8.70 14.96 -7.46
CA PHE A 84 -7.30 15.38 -7.47
C PHE A 84 -6.77 15.49 -8.90
N SER A 85 -6.00 16.54 -9.18
CA SER A 85 -5.39 16.76 -10.49
C SER A 85 -4.28 15.76 -10.80
N LYS A 86 -3.58 15.29 -9.75
CA LYS A 86 -2.47 14.33 -9.82
C LYS A 86 -2.50 13.39 -8.62
N CYS A 87 -2.06 12.16 -8.86
CA CYS A 87 -1.95 11.13 -7.83
C CYS A 87 -0.62 10.39 -8.02
N THR A 88 0.25 10.48 -7.02
CA THR A 88 1.52 9.76 -6.96
C THR A 88 1.32 8.47 -6.19
N MET A 89 1.60 7.34 -6.84
CA MET A 89 1.42 6.01 -6.27
C MET A 89 2.77 5.35 -5.97
N TYR A 90 2.96 4.95 -4.71
CA TYR A 90 4.09 4.16 -4.26
C TYR A 90 3.68 2.70 -4.17
N ILE A 91 4.50 1.80 -4.70
CA ILE A 91 4.28 0.36 -4.60
C ILE A 91 5.14 -0.18 -3.46
N SER A 92 4.52 -1.04 -2.66
CA SER A 92 5.16 -1.90 -1.67
C SER A 92 5.88 -1.22 -0.50
N PRO A 93 5.17 -0.38 0.27
CA PRO A 93 5.69 0.12 1.54
C PRO A 93 5.85 -0.95 2.62
N SER A 94 5.42 -2.20 2.43
CA SER A 94 5.62 -3.25 3.45
C SER A 94 5.65 -4.69 2.89
N CYS A 95 6.03 -4.86 1.63
CA CYS A 95 6.20 -6.16 1.01
C CYS A 95 7.24 -6.10 -0.11
N GLU A 96 7.61 -7.24 -0.68
CA GLU A 96 8.36 -7.27 -1.94
C GLU A 96 7.36 -7.42 -3.11
N PRO A 97 7.18 -6.38 -3.96
CA PRO A 97 6.19 -6.42 -5.04
C PRO A 97 6.50 -7.49 -6.09
N LEU A 98 7.77 -7.78 -6.33
CA LEU A 98 8.21 -8.61 -7.45
C LEU A 98 8.62 -10.01 -7.00
N TYR A 99 8.09 -10.48 -5.86
CA TYR A 99 8.42 -11.81 -5.37
C TYR A 99 7.91 -12.88 -6.37
N PRO A 100 8.81 -13.65 -7.03
CA PRO A 100 8.46 -14.44 -8.22
C PRO A 100 7.32 -15.45 -8.01
N GLU A 101 7.28 -16.10 -6.85
CA GLU A 101 6.29 -17.11 -6.49
C GLU A 101 4.89 -16.52 -6.38
N LEU A 102 4.78 -15.30 -5.85
CA LEU A 102 3.50 -14.61 -5.71
C LEU A 102 3.06 -13.94 -7.01
N GLU A 103 3.99 -13.38 -7.79
CA GLU A 103 3.68 -12.82 -9.10
C GLU A 103 3.22 -13.92 -10.07
N LYS A 104 3.92 -15.05 -10.13
CA LYS A 104 3.49 -16.21 -10.95
C LYS A 104 2.09 -16.71 -10.60
N LYS A 105 1.70 -16.63 -9.32
CA LYS A 105 0.42 -17.13 -8.83
C LYS A 105 -0.72 -16.12 -8.96
N TYR A 106 -0.45 -14.84 -8.78
CA TYR A 106 -1.49 -13.80 -8.64
C TYR A 106 -1.40 -12.66 -9.65
N GLY A 107 -0.21 -12.35 -10.19
CA GLY A 107 0.05 -11.23 -11.10
C GLY A 107 -0.56 -9.94 -10.60
N ASN A 108 -0.21 -9.52 -9.37
CA ASN A 108 -0.79 -8.31 -8.79
C ASN A 108 -0.01 -7.05 -9.20
N THR A 109 1.23 -7.22 -9.65
CA THR A 109 2.11 -6.13 -10.08
C THR A 109 2.45 -6.22 -11.57
N LEU A 110 2.74 -7.42 -12.07
CA LEU A 110 3.13 -7.71 -13.46
C LEU A 110 2.12 -8.61 -14.22
#